data_AF-A0A523UE87-F1
#
_entry.id   AF-A0A523UE87-F1
#
_cell.length_a   1.000
_cell.length_b   1.000
_cell.length_c   1.000
_cell.angle_alpha   90.00
_cell.angle_beta   90.00
_cell.angle_gamma   90.00
#
_symmetry.space_group_name_H-M   'P 1'
#
loop_
_entity.id
_entity.type
_entity.pdbx_description
1 polymer ?
#
loop_
_entity_poly.entity_id
_entity_poly.type
_entity_poly.pdbx_seq_one_letter_code
_entity_poly.pdbx_strand_id
1 'polypeptide(L)'
;MTGPALSVGRARTNLRKWMRDDATMVENLSKEQLQGILETIPVEISFVDDNDLVQFWNKHETRIFKRPVSVIGKPVQNCHPKK
;
A
#
# COMPACT_ATOMS: atom_id res chain seq x y z
N MET A 1 38.06 -35.88 12.20
CA MET A 1 36.88 -36.73 11.98
C MET A 1 36.01 -36.69 13.22
N THR A 2 35.03 -35.81 13.28
CA THR A 2 33.86 -35.91 14.18
C THR A 2 32.70 -35.19 13.47
N GLY A 3 31.72 -35.97 13.03
CA GLY A 3 30.58 -35.53 12.24
C GLY A 3 29.51 -34.78 13.04
N PRO A 4 28.44 -34.32 12.38
CA PRO A 4 27.44 -33.44 12.98
C PRO A 4 26.39 -34.24 13.78
N ALA A 5 25.93 -33.67 14.89
CA ALA A 5 24.80 -34.19 15.65
C ALA A 5 23.47 -33.83 14.95
N LEU A 6 22.66 -34.85 14.65
CA LEU A 6 21.29 -34.75 14.17
C LEU A 6 20.27 -35.05 15.29
N SER A 7 19.03 -34.61 15.03
CA SER A 7 17.77 -34.82 15.76
C SER A 7 17.53 -33.83 16.90
N VAL A 8 16.34 -33.23 17.05
CA VAL A 8 15.02 -33.87 17.07
C VAL A 8 13.97 -32.95 16.45
N GLY A 9 13.15 -33.51 15.56
CA GLY A 9 11.96 -32.83 15.04
C GLY A 9 10.83 -32.79 16.07
N ARG A 10 10.02 -31.72 16.01
CA ARG A 10 8.64 -31.78 16.48
C ARG A 10 7.75 -31.02 15.50
N ALA A 11 7.26 -31.75 14.50
CA ALA A 11 6.07 -31.35 13.78
C ALA A 11 4.90 -31.30 14.77
N ARG A 12 4.35 -30.11 15.01
CA ARG A 12 2.98 -29.95 15.49
C ARG A 12 2.22 -29.11 14.49
N THR A 13 1.49 -29.87 13.69
CA THR A 13 0.61 -29.50 12.61
C THR A 13 -0.56 -28.65 13.08
N ASN A 14 -0.85 -27.61 12.30
CA ASN A 14 -2.15 -26.94 12.14
C ASN A 14 -2.79 -26.26 13.36
N LEU A 15 -2.56 -24.94 13.47
CA LEU A 15 -3.65 -23.99 13.67
C LEU A 15 -3.30 -22.67 12.94
N ARG A 16 -4.10 -22.31 11.94
CA ARG A 16 -4.05 -21.11 11.07
C ARG A 16 -3.05 -21.14 9.90
N LYS A 17 -3.32 -22.05 8.96
CA LYS A 17 -2.82 -22.14 7.58
C LYS A 17 -3.25 -20.95 6.67
N TRP A 18 -3.75 -19.85 7.22
CA TRP A 18 -4.34 -18.69 6.52
C TRP A 18 -3.53 -17.38 6.66
N MET A 19 -2.26 -17.45 7.05
CA MET A 19 -1.32 -16.32 7.07
C MET A 19 -0.06 -16.72 6.31
N ARG A 20 -0.21 -17.18 5.07
CA ARG A 20 0.90 -17.65 4.25
C ARG A 20 1.28 -16.69 3.13
N ASP A 21 0.92 -15.41 3.28
CA ASP A 21 1.13 -14.37 2.27
C ASP A 21 1.78 -13.11 2.87
N ASP A 22 2.76 -13.27 3.77
CA ASP A 22 3.66 -12.17 4.20
C ASP A 22 4.60 -11.73 3.04
N ALA A 23 4.14 -11.88 1.80
CA ALA A 23 4.79 -11.32 0.62
C ALA A 23 4.50 -9.81 0.62
N THR A 24 5.51 -9.03 0.97
CA THR A 24 5.51 -7.59 0.73
C THR A 24 5.21 -7.34 -0.74
N MET A 25 4.03 -6.76 -1.06
CA MET A 25 3.62 -6.50 -2.44
C MET A 25 4.55 -5.51 -3.17
N VAL A 26 5.27 -4.67 -2.41
CA VAL A 26 6.23 -3.70 -2.91
C VAL A 26 7.52 -3.84 -2.11
N GLU A 27 8.63 -4.08 -2.81
CA GLU A 27 9.98 -4.18 -2.24
C GLU A 27 10.97 -3.44 -3.17
N ASN A 28 11.96 -2.72 -2.60
CA ASN A 28 13.03 -2.04 -3.35
C ASN A 28 12.60 -0.95 -4.37
N LEU A 29 11.44 -0.31 -4.22
CA LEU A 29 11.05 0.86 -5.04
C LEU A 29 11.42 2.19 -4.40
N SER A 30 11.96 3.12 -5.20
CA SER A 30 12.11 4.53 -4.81
C SER A 30 10.75 5.25 -4.81
N LYS A 31 10.68 6.40 -4.13
CA LYS A 31 9.47 7.23 -4.12
C LYS A 31 9.11 7.73 -5.53
N GLU A 32 10.12 8.09 -6.32
CA GLU A 32 9.97 8.59 -7.68
C GLU A 32 9.46 7.48 -8.63
N GLN A 33 9.95 6.25 -8.46
CA GLN A 33 9.47 5.10 -9.23
C GLN A 33 8.02 4.76 -8.88
N LEU A 34 7.67 4.72 -7.59
CA LEU A 34 6.29 4.48 -7.16
C LEU A 34 5.34 5.56 -7.68
N GLN A 35 5.75 6.83 -7.60
CA GLN A 35 4.99 7.94 -8.16
C GLN A 35 4.80 7.77 -9.67
N GLY A 36 5.87 7.50 -10.41
CA GLY A 36 5.81 7.27 -11.86
C GLY A 36 4.85 6.13 -12.23
N ILE A 37 4.89 5.01 -11.51
CA ILE A 37 3.97 3.88 -11.72
C ILE A 37 2.52 4.35 -11.55
N LEU A 38 2.19 5.00 -10.43
CA LEU A 38 0.81 5.43 -10.13
C LEU A 38 0.30 6.49 -11.13
N GLU A 39 1.20 7.31 -11.67
CA GLU A 39 0.87 8.32 -12.69
C GLU A 39 0.56 7.71 -14.07
N THR A 40 1.14 6.55 -14.39
CA THR A 40 0.90 5.88 -15.69
C THR A 40 -0.40 5.08 -15.75
N ILE A 41 -1.08 4.87 -14.61
CA ILE A 41 -2.32 4.09 -14.58
C ILE A 41 -3.45 4.94 -15.18
N PRO A 42 -4.18 4.46 -16.20
CA PRO A 42 -5.26 5.20 -16.87
C PRO A 42 -6.57 5.17 -16.07
N VAL A 43 -6.46 5.39 -14.75
CA VAL A 43 -7.58 5.42 -13.79
C VAL A 43 -7.30 6.51 -12.77
N GLU A 44 -8.36 7.16 -12.27
CA GLU A 44 -8.24 8.08 -11.16
C GLU A 44 -8.08 7.35 -9.83
N ILE A 45 -6.93 7.54 -9.19
CA ILE A 45 -6.62 6.98 -7.88
C ILE A 45 -6.60 8.12 -6.86
N SER A 46 -7.18 7.86 -5.69
CA SER A 46 -7.06 8.72 -4.51
C SER A 46 -7.01 7.81 -3.30
N PHE A 47 -5.99 8.00 -2.46
CA PHE A 47 -5.77 7.19 -1.28
C PHE A 47 -6.01 8.04 -0.03
N VAL A 48 -6.84 7.48 0.87
CA VAL A 48 -7.13 8.00 2.20
C VAL A 48 -6.64 6.96 3.19
N ASP A 49 -5.88 7.40 4.19
CA ASP A 49 -5.33 6.52 5.20
C ASP A 49 -6.33 6.19 6.32
N ASP A 50 -5.86 5.45 7.31
CA ASP A 50 -6.60 5.06 8.51
C ASP A 50 -6.98 6.23 9.42
N ASN A 51 -6.38 7.41 9.23
CA ASN A 51 -6.67 8.64 9.95
C ASN A 51 -7.60 9.58 9.17
N ASP A 52 -8.26 9.07 8.12
CA ASP A 52 -9.11 9.82 7.20
C ASP A 52 -8.39 10.98 6.47
N LEU A 53 -7.06 10.94 6.38
CA LEU A 53 -6.26 11.96 5.71
C LEU A 53 -5.99 11.56 4.25
N VAL A 54 -6.12 12.52 3.34
CA VAL A 54 -5.76 12.29 1.93
C VAL A 54 -4.24 12.23 1.79
N GLN A 55 -3.69 11.07 1.44
CA GLN A 55 -2.23 10.89 1.36
C GLN A 55 -1.70 10.94 -0.08
N PHE A 56 -2.53 10.58 -1.05
CA PHE A 56 -2.12 10.52 -2.45
C PHE A 56 -3.29 10.69 -3.41
N TRP A 57 -3.01 11.24 -4.59
CA TRP A 57 -3.85 11.14 -5.77
C TRP A 57 -2.95 11.20 -7.01
N ASN A 58 -3.28 10.45 -8.06
CA ASN A 58 -2.53 10.50 -9.32
C ASN A 58 -3.04 11.62 -10.23
N LYS A 59 -2.10 12.28 -10.90
CA LYS A 59 -2.32 13.32 -11.89
C LYS A 59 -2.63 12.72 -13.26
N HIS A 60 -3.91 12.49 -13.51
CA HIS A 60 -4.39 12.33 -14.88
C HIS A 60 -4.75 13.70 -15.47
N GLU A 61 -4.26 14.02 -16.67
CA GLU A 61 -4.57 15.31 -17.32
C GLU A 61 -6.05 15.41 -17.72
N THR A 62 -6.71 14.25 -17.89
CA THR A 62 -8.13 14.16 -18.26
C THR A 62 -9.05 13.82 -17.09
N ARG A 63 -8.66 14.11 -15.84
CA ARG A 63 -9.53 13.82 -14.68
C ARG A 63 -10.87 14.54 -14.79
N ILE A 64 -11.93 13.82 -14.49
CA ILE A 64 -13.28 14.36 -14.28
C ILE A 64 -13.27 15.22 -13.01
N PHE A 65 -12.59 14.75 -11.95
CA PHE A 65 -12.48 15.46 -10.67
C PHE A 65 -11.08 16.02 -10.45
N LYS A 66 -10.91 17.32 -10.71
CA LYS A 66 -9.65 18.02 -10.44
C LYS A 66 -9.41 18.10 -8.92
N ARG A 67 -8.26 17.61 -8.46
CA ARG A 67 -7.82 17.72 -7.06
C ARG A 67 -6.60 18.65 -6.99
N PRO A 68 -6.61 19.69 -6.13
CA PRO A 68 -5.43 20.51 -5.93
C PRO A 68 -4.40 19.75 -5.07
N VAL A 69 -3.11 20.02 -5.28
CA VAL A 69 -2.03 19.43 -4.45
C VAL A 69 -2.21 19.77 -2.97
N SER A 70 -2.84 20.92 -2.67
CA SER A 70 -3.14 21.37 -1.30
C SER A 70 -4.16 20.53 -0.54
N VAL A 71 -4.72 19.47 -1.14
CA VAL A 71 -5.60 18.50 -0.48
C VAL A 71 -4.82 17.42 0.29
N ILE A 72 -3.55 17.18 -0.07
CA ILE A 72 -2.71 16.20 0.61
C ILE A 72 -2.54 16.59 2.09
N GLY A 73 -2.72 15.63 3.00
CA GLY A 73 -2.69 15.80 4.45
C GLY A 73 -3.96 16.40 5.06
N LYS A 74 -5.01 16.68 4.27
CA LYS A 74 -6.27 17.18 4.81
C LYS A 74 -7.26 16.05 5.12
N PRO A 75 -8.11 16.21 6.14
CA PRO A 75 -9.25 15.33 6.37
C PRO A 75 -10.15 15.25 5.13
N VAL A 76 -10.53 14.03 4.73
CA VAL A 76 -11.35 13.80 3.54
C VAL A 76 -12.72 14.50 3.63
N GLN A 77 -13.25 14.66 4.84
CA GLN A 77 -14.53 15.31 5.12
C GLN A 77 -14.52 16.80 4.74
N ASN A 78 -13.35 17.44 4.77
CA ASN A 78 -13.19 18.84 4.35
C ASN A 78 -13.15 19.02 2.82
N CYS A 79 -13.07 17.92 2.07
CA CYS A 79 -13.02 17.94 0.61
C CYS A 79 -14.41 17.96 -0.03
N HIS A 80 -15.46 17.71 0.76
CA HIS A 80 -16.85 17.69 0.28
C HIS A 80 -17.63 18.85 0.90
N PRO A 81 -18.55 19.48 0.16
CA PRO A 81 -19.44 20.49 0.70
C PRO A 81 -20.18 19.94 1.92
N LYS A 82 -20.30 20.74 2.97
CA LYS A 82 -21.15 20.41 4.11
C LYS A 82 -22.61 20.45 3.63
N LYS A 83 -23.39 19.45 4.03
CA LYS A 83 -24.85 19.51 3.93
C LYS A 83 -25.41 20.62 4.81
#